data_AF-A0A016SG74-F1
#
_entry.id   AF-A0A016SG74-F1
#
_cell.length_a   1.000
_cell.length_b   1.000
_cell.length_c   1.000
_cell.angle_alpha   90.00
_cell.angle_beta   90.00
_cell.angle_gamma   90.00
#
_symmetry.space_group_name_H-M   'P 1'
#
loop_
_entity.id
_entity.type
_entity.pdbx_description
1 polymer ?
#
loop_
_entity_poly.entity_id
_entity_poly.type
_entity_poly.pdbx_seq_one_letter_code
_entity_poly.pdbx_strand_id
1 'polypeptide(L)'
;MLLQLIFVLCSLGASSITDTFDKNGLQYEKIGKARLIDGREKCKSRRFSMLPYVNALTMSEGATDTDFLILKTHLQQMFDDVCRSFNLTGEVAPPPNEASILNAGPSGFMERFRMRWDVQKFGNDLRAFLLYNQISSPFYGLIGKEWFDEDSDIGDFVDTAVMFPQRCESASMAVVATVCTDIESAQEGDLYAIVHAGQLMEKSKVFVLYDVPEYVLVTGDSAVPVEFESCEALNGSSFVCLERGGCKCDVSTMESCEIYAENAATDFTFIRRYGTGTLVATNLPEVKIGNITVAAVSPVFKYRLSYNIEKDEDGRPQLRYSTETTPVITQASFPELSHNAEESVHKATEAIRLYRVHRKGIAMLSDRPGKASMWEDVRDFFLHLM
;
A
#
# COMPACT_ATOMS: atom_id res chain seq x y z
N MET A 1 -0.66 6.14 53.33
CA MET A 1 -0.94 4.85 52.65
C MET A 1 -2.15 4.91 51.72
N LEU A 2 -3.24 5.64 52.01
CA LEU A 2 -4.38 5.75 51.08
C LEU A 2 -4.05 6.52 49.78
N LEU A 3 -3.12 7.48 49.83
CA LEU A 3 -2.73 8.29 48.67
C LEU A 3 -1.82 7.57 47.66
N GLN A 4 -1.14 6.49 48.07
CA GLN A 4 -0.32 5.66 47.18
C GLN A 4 -1.14 4.57 46.46
N LEU A 5 -2.33 4.23 46.95
CA LEU A 5 -3.25 3.33 46.23
C LEU A 5 -3.95 4.02 45.05
N ILE A 6 -4.15 5.35 45.13
CA ILE A 6 -4.82 6.11 44.06
C ILE A 6 -3.92 6.27 42.83
N PHE A 7 -2.59 6.34 43.00
CA PHE A 7 -1.66 6.39 41.87
C PHE A 7 -1.45 5.04 41.16
N VAL A 8 -1.79 3.92 41.81
CA VAL A 8 -1.73 2.57 41.19
C VAL A 8 -3.03 2.22 40.46
N LEU A 9 -4.13 2.93 40.72
CA LEU A 9 -5.42 2.75 40.03
C LEU A 9 -5.62 3.67 38.82
N CYS A 10 -4.70 4.61 38.55
CA CYS A 10 -4.73 5.50 37.39
C CYS A 10 -3.72 5.16 36.29
N SER A 11 -3.06 3.99 36.34
CA SER A 11 -2.42 3.39 35.16
C SER A 11 -3.43 2.55 34.37
N LEU A 12 -4.60 3.13 34.07
CA LEU A 12 -5.41 2.68 32.93
C LEU A 12 -4.53 2.97 31.72
N GLY A 13 -3.86 1.93 31.23
CA GLY A 13 -3.04 2.01 30.02
C GLY A 13 -3.87 2.69 28.94
N ALA A 14 -3.30 3.71 28.30
CA ALA A 14 -3.91 4.31 27.13
C ALA A 14 -4.24 3.15 26.16
N SER A 15 -5.53 2.97 25.85
CA SER A 15 -5.96 1.95 24.90
C SER A 15 -5.26 2.22 23.59
N SER A 16 -4.48 1.26 23.10
CA SER A 16 -3.86 1.40 21.80
C SER A 16 -4.93 1.44 20.72
N ILE A 17 -4.63 2.08 19.59
CA ILE A 17 -5.51 2.06 18.41
C ILE A 17 -5.81 0.62 17.94
N THR A 18 -4.89 -0.32 18.16
CA THR A 18 -5.09 -1.75 17.90
C THR A 18 -6.10 -2.38 18.85
N ASP A 19 -6.17 -1.97 20.12
CA ASP A 19 -7.24 -2.39 21.02
C ASP A 19 -8.61 -1.87 20.55
N THR A 20 -8.61 -0.67 19.95
CA THR A 20 -9.82 -0.09 19.33
C THR A 20 -10.22 -0.88 18.09
N PHE A 21 -9.26 -1.30 17.26
CA PHE A 21 -9.52 -2.17 16.11
C PHE A 21 -10.13 -3.50 16.55
N ASP A 22 -9.56 -4.16 17.56
CA ASP A 22 -10.09 -5.41 18.10
C ASP A 22 -11.52 -5.25 18.65
N LYS A 23 -11.77 -4.16 19.39
CA LYS A 23 -13.11 -3.82 19.90
C LYS A 23 -14.12 -3.61 18.77
N ASN A 24 -13.70 -2.97 17.68
CA ASN A 24 -14.53 -2.67 16.51
C ASN A 24 -14.63 -3.85 15.53
N GLY A 25 -14.06 -5.02 15.87
CA GLY A 25 -14.13 -6.21 15.03
C GLY A 25 -13.26 -6.14 13.78
N LEU A 26 -12.24 -5.28 13.76
CA LEU A 26 -11.29 -5.16 12.67
C LEU A 26 -10.18 -6.20 12.83
N GLN A 27 -9.85 -6.89 11.74
CA GLN A 27 -8.61 -7.66 11.61
C GLN A 27 -7.59 -6.79 10.89
N TYR A 28 -6.34 -6.87 11.32
CA TYR A 28 -5.30 -5.98 10.84
C TYR A 28 -3.94 -6.67 10.72
N GLU A 29 -3.12 -6.16 9.82
CA GLU A 29 -1.71 -6.51 9.67
C GLU A 29 -0.89 -5.23 9.49
N LYS A 30 0.15 -5.07 10.30
CA LYS A 30 1.10 -3.97 10.14
C LYS A 30 2.00 -4.26 8.93
N ILE A 31 1.91 -3.42 7.92
CA ILE A 31 2.68 -3.52 6.68
C ILE A 31 4.08 -2.89 6.86
N GLY A 32 4.15 -1.76 7.55
CA GLY A 32 5.41 -1.05 7.75
C GLY A 32 5.23 0.32 8.38
N LYS A 33 6.27 1.15 8.24
CA LYS A 33 6.21 2.58 8.55
C LYS A 33 5.83 3.33 7.29
N ALA A 34 5.03 4.38 7.40
CA ALA A 34 4.72 5.21 6.26
C ALA A 34 4.66 6.69 6.61
N ARG A 35 4.95 7.52 5.60
CA ARG A 35 4.69 8.95 5.61
C ARG A 35 3.59 9.28 4.62
N LEU A 36 2.65 10.11 5.01
CA LEU A 36 1.58 10.60 4.16
C LEU A 36 1.86 12.06 3.78
N ILE A 37 2.07 12.29 2.48
CA ILE A 37 2.24 13.62 1.91
C ILE A 37 0.88 14.07 1.38
N ASP A 38 0.12 14.76 2.22
CA ASP A 38 -1.21 15.27 1.85
C ASP A 38 -1.05 16.54 1.00
N GLY A 39 -0.98 16.37 -0.33
CA GLY A 39 -1.01 17.49 -1.27
C GLY A 39 -0.17 17.27 -2.53
N ARG A 40 -0.83 17.35 -3.70
CA ARG A 40 -0.18 17.27 -5.02
C ARG A 40 0.85 18.38 -5.26
N GLU A 41 0.82 19.47 -4.50
CA GLU A 41 1.75 20.59 -4.69
C GLU A 41 3.17 20.27 -4.20
N LYS A 42 3.33 19.38 -3.21
CA LYS A 42 4.62 18.99 -2.65
C LYS A 42 5.38 17.98 -3.53
N CYS A 43 4.69 17.31 -4.43
CA CYS A 43 5.23 16.28 -5.31
C CYS A 43 5.06 16.68 -6.78
N LYS A 44 6.16 16.93 -7.48
CA LYS A 44 6.16 17.38 -8.88
C LYS A 44 6.89 16.39 -9.77
N SER A 45 6.35 16.14 -10.96
CA SER A 45 7.09 15.40 -11.98
C SER A 45 8.24 16.26 -12.50
N ARG A 46 9.45 15.72 -12.44
CA ARG A 46 10.70 16.36 -12.83
C ARG A 46 11.44 15.49 -13.83
N ARG A 47 12.20 16.14 -14.72
CA ARG A 47 12.99 15.48 -15.75
C ARG A 47 14.47 15.73 -15.51
N PHE A 48 15.19 14.67 -15.18
CA PHE A 48 16.64 14.67 -14.95
C PHE A 48 17.34 14.33 -16.26
N SER A 49 17.89 15.32 -16.95
CA SER A 49 18.74 15.06 -18.12
C SER A 49 20.11 14.62 -17.65
N MET A 50 20.54 13.42 -18.04
CA MET A 50 21.87 12.90 -17.68
C MET A 50 22.99 13.50 -18.54
N LEU A 51 22.65 14.28 -19.57
CA LEU A 51 23.60 14.85 -20.52
C LEU A 51 24.68 15.73 -19.87
N PRO A 52 24.40 16.61 -18.88
CA PRO A 52 25.44 17.37 -18.20
C PRO A 52 26.46 16.46 -17.49
N TYR A 53 26.00 15.38 -16.86
CA TYR A 53 26.87 14.41 -16.20
C TYR A 53 27.71 13.61 -17.22
N VAL A 54 27.07 13.13 -18.29
CA VAL A 54 27.74 12.46 -19.41
C VAL A 54 28.81 13.37 -20.01
N ASN A 55 28.48 14.64 -20.25
CA ASN A 55 29.41 15.62 -20.79
C ASN A 55 30.59 15.85 -19.85
N ALA A 56 30.36 15.93 -18.53
CA ALA A 56 31.43 16.07 -17.54
C ALA A 56 32.38 14.86 -17.51
N LEU A 57 31.85 13.63 -17.65
CA LEU A 57 32.68 12.43 -17.79
C LEU A 57 33.51 12.44 -19.09
N THR A 58 33.00 13.08 -20.14
CA THR A 58 33.68 13.22 -21.43
C THR A 58 34.63 14.43 -21.50
N MET A 59 34.83 15.23 -20.44
CA MET A 59 35.81 16.33 -20.51
C MET A 59 37.21 15.82 -20.17
N SER A 60 37.93 15.34 -21.19
CA SER A 60 39.35 14.97 -21.09
C SER A 60 40.18 15.82 -22.04
N GLU A 61 41.15 16.56 -21.51
CA GLU A 61 42.23 17.12 -22.33
C GLU A 61 42.98 15.95 -23.02
N GLY A 62 42.89 15.85 -24.34
CA GLY A 62 43.62 14.86 -25.16
C GLY A 62 42.81 13.73 -25.79
N ALA A 63 41.50 13.60 -25.56
CA ALA A 63 40.67 12.60 -26.23
C ALA A 63 40.22 13.07 -27.63
N THR A 64 40.12 12.15 -28.59
CA THR A 64 39.68 12.46 -29.96
C THR A 64 38.16 12.47 -30.07
N ASP A 65 37.61 13.14 -31.09
CA ASP A 65 36.17 13.14 -31.39
C ASP A 65 35.58 11.72 -31.51
N THR A 66 36.39 10.77 -32.01
CA THR A 66 36.02 9.36 -32.14
C THR A 66 35.91 8.68 -30.77
N ASP A 67 36.85 8.94 -29.85
CA ASP A 67 36.82 8.36 -28.51
C ASP A 67 35.62 8.90 -27.71
N PHE A 68 35.26 10.18 -27.92
CA PHE A 68 34.06 10.76 -27.33
C PHE A 68 32.78 10.11 -27.86
N LEU A 69 32.72 9.85 -29.17
CA LEU A 69 31.57 9.17 -29.77
C LEU A 69 31.43 7.74 -29.22
N ILE A 70 32.52 6.97 -29.14
CA ILE A 70 32.52 5.61 -28.59
C ILE A 70 32.09 5.61 -27.11
N LEU A 71 32.64 6.50 -26.29
CA LEU A 71 32.28 6.61 -24.88
C LEU A 71 30.81 6.99 -24.70
N LYS A 72 30.30 7.96 -25.47
CA LYS A 72 28.89 8.37 -25.44
C LYS A 72 27.96 7.22 -25.81
N THR A 73 28.30 6.43 -26.84
CA THR A 73 27.53 5.25 -27.24
C THR A 73 27.50 4.19 -26.13
N HIS A 74 28.63 3.94 -25.45
CA HIS A 74 28.65 3.01 -24.32
C HIS A 74 27.85 3.51 -23.10
N LEU A 75 27.89 4.82 -22.82
CA LEU A 75 27.09 5.43 -21.75
C LEU A 75 25.59 5.36 -22.06
N GLN A 76 25.20 5.59 -23.32
CA GLN A 76 23.83 5.41 -23.80
C GLN A 76 23.34 3.98 -23.61
N GLN A 77 24.14 2.99 -24.01
CA GLN A 77 23.80 1.59 -23.83
C GLN A 77 23.67 1.21 -22.34
N MET A 78 24.59 1.70 -21.50
CA MET A 78 24.53 1.49 -20.05
C MET A 78 23.27 2.12 -19.43
N PHE A 79 22.87 3.31 -19.88
CA PHE A 79 21.61 3.94 -19.48
C PHE A 79 20.41 3.05 -19.80
N ASP A 80 20.34 2.55 -21.04
CA ASP A 80 19.24 1.70 -21.50
C ASP A 80 19.20 0.35 -20.78
N ASP A 81 20.36 -0.25 -20.48
CA ASP A 81 20.47 -1.51 -19.73
C ASP A 81 20.00 -1.33 -18.28
N VAL A 82 20.42 -0.25 -17.61
CA VAL A 82 19.98 0.06 -16.25
C VAL A 82 18.47 0.33 -16.22
N CYS A 83 17.95 1.20 -17.09
CA CYS A 83 16.52 1.48 -17.15
C CYS A 83 15.65 0.23 -17.40
N ARG A 84 16.12 -0.70 -18.25
CA ARG A 84 15.45 -1.99 -18.47
C ARG A 84 15.44 -2.86 -17.21
N SER A 85 16.54 -2.89 -16.46
CA SER A 85 16.62 -3.68 -15.21
C SER A 85 15.62 -3.23 -14.13
N PHE A 86 15.17 -1.98 -14.17
CA PHE A 86 14.14 -1.42 -13.29
C PHE A 86 12.74 -1.37 -13.93
N ASN A 87 12.54 -1.93 -15.12
CA ASN A 87 11.28 -1.88 -15.88
C ASN A 87 10.77 -0.45 -16.18
N LEU A 88 11.67 0.53 -16.37
CA LEU A 88 11.33 1.95 -16.56
C LEU A 88 11.25 2.38 -18.03
N THR A 89 11.35 1.46 -18.99
CA THR A 89 11.31 1.82 -20.42
C THR A 89 9.88 2.08 -20.89
N GLY A 90 9.57 3.33 -21.25
CA GLY A 90 8.41 3.65 -22.09
C GLY A 90 8.61 3.15 -23.52
N GLU A 91 7.52 3.00 -24.28
CA GLU A 91 7.49 2.40 -25.63
C GLU A 91 8.74 2.69 -26.48
N VAL A 92 9.35 1.59 -26.92
CA VAL A 92 10.66 1.52 -27.56
C VAL A 92 10.62 2.23 -28.91
N ALA A 93 11.23 3.42 -29.00
CA ALA A 93 11.79 3.83 -30.28
C ALA A 93 12.97 2.89 -30.59
N PRO A 94 13.06 2.32 -31.80
CA PRO A 94 14.15 1.42 -32.14
C PRO A 94 15.48 2.17 -31.99
N PRO A 95 16.53 1.52 -31.44
CA PRO A 95 17.83 2.14 -31.34
C PRO A 95 18.30 2.55 -32.75
N PRO A 96 18.96 3.71 -32.91
CA PRO A 96 19.62 4.02 -34.17
C PRO A 96 20.65 2.92 -34.46
N ASN A 97 20.54 2.32 -35.65
CA ASN A 97 21.44 1.27 -36.13
C ASN A 97 22.87 1.83 -36.28
N GLU A 98 23.68 1.74 -35.22
CA GLU A 98 25.13 2.01 -35.25
C GLU A 98 25.93 0.80 -34.76
N ALA A 99 25.68 -0.36 -35.36
CA ALA A 99 26.43 -1.60 -35.11
C ALA A 99 27.93 -1.49 -35.49
N SER A 100 28.33 -0.44 -36.21
CA SER A 100 29.69 -0.19 -36.68
C SER A 100 30.61 0.46 -35.64
N ILE A 101 30.07 1.08 -34.57
CA ILE A 101 30.86 1.82 -33.56
C ILE A 101 31.17 0.93 -32.33
N LEU A 102 30.31 -0.05 -32.02
CA LEU A 102 30.49 -0.97 -30.87
C LEU A 102 31.72 -1.88 -30.98
N ASN A 103 32.29 -2.03 -32.18
CA ASN A 103 33.51 -2.81 -32.44
C ASN A 103 34.77 -1.95 -32.58
N ALA A 104 34.66 -0.62 -32.49
CA ALA A 104 35.82 0.28 -32.53
C ALA A 104 36.49 0.29 -31.14
N GLY A 105 37.73 -0.19 -31.07
CA GLY A 105 38.52 -0.13 -29.85
C GLY A 105 39.11 1.26 -29.63
N PRO A 106 39.14 1.79 -28.39
CA PRO A 106 39.80 3.07 -28.10
C PRO A 106 41.28 3.04 -28.50
N SER A 107 41.82 4.17 -28.94
CA SER A 107 43.19 4.33 -29.43
C SER A 107 44.25 4.37 -28.32
N GLY A 108 44.17 3.50 -27.31
CA GLY A 108 45.18 3.43 -26.26
C GLY A 108 44.82 2.52 -25.09
N PHE A 109 45.83 1.96 -24.44
CA PHE A 109 45.65 1.15 -23.23
C PHE A 109 45.10 2.00 -22.07
N MET A 110 45.60 3.21 -21.86
CA MET A 110 45.11 4.11 -20.80
C MET A 110 43.71 4.68 -21.08
N GLU A 111 43.35 4.88 -22.35
CA GLU A 111 42.00 5.29 -22.76
C GLU A 111 40.95 4.19 -22.54
N ARG A 112 41.32 2.92 -22.73
CA ARG A 112 40.40 1.78 -22.52
C ARG A 112 40.00 1.57 -21.06
N PHE A 113 40.96 1.68 -20.13
CA PHE A 113 40.66 1.57 -18.70
C PHE A 113 39.79 2.72 -18.22
N ARG A 114 40.10 3.95 -18.66
CA ARG A 114 39.32 5.13 -18.34
C ARG A 114 37.89 5.04 -18.88
N MET A 115 37.73 4.68 -20.15
CA MET A 115 36.40 4.46 -20.76
C MET A 115 35.59 3.41 -19.99
N ARG A 116 36.19 2.27 -19.65
CA ARG A 116 35.50 1.23 -18.87
C ARG A 116 35.13 1.73 -17.47
N TRP A 117 36.03 2.47 -16.83
CA TRP A 117 35.80 3.07 -15.52
C TRP A 117 34.64 4.06 -15.55
N ASP A 118 34.62 4.98 -16.52
CA ASP A 118 33.58 6.01 -16.64
C ASP A 118 32.20 5.38 -16.92
N VAL A 119 32.14 4.37 -17.79
CA VAL A 119 30.92 3.61 -18.06
C VAL A 119 30.43 2.85 -16.82
N GLN A 120 31.34 2.21 -16.09
CA GLN A 120 30.99 1.49 -14.87
C GLN A 120 30.55 2.44 -13.74
N LYS A 121 31.24 3.56 -13.58
CA LYS A 121 30.91 4.62 -12.63
C LYS A 121 29.51 5.17 -12.91
N PHE A 122 29.25 5.58 -14.16
CA PHE A 122 27.93 6.04 -14.59
C PHE A 122 26.83 5.00 -14.30
N GLY A 123 27.07 3.74 -14.65
CA GLY A 123 26.12 2.66 -14.36
C GLY A 123 25.87 2.45 -12.87
N ASN A 124 26.87 2.60 -12.02
CA ASN A 124 26.71 2.47 -10.57
C ASN A 124 25.95 3.67 -9.97
N ASP A 125 26.31 4.89 -10.38
CA ASP A 125 25.65 6.11 -9.92
C ASP A 125 24.17 6.11 -10.32
N LEU A 126 23.86 5.74 -11.57
CA LEU A 126 22.48 5.65 -12.06
C LEU A 126 21.68 4.58 -11.33
N ARG A 127 22.27 3.41 -11.04
CA ARG A 127 21.60 2.39 -10.21
C ARG A 127 21.31 2.89 -8.81
N ALA A 128 22.26 3.58 -8.18
CA ALA A 128 22.05 4.17 -6.85
C ALA A 128 20.92 5.23 -6.88
N PHE A 129 20.90 6.07 -7.91
CA PHE A 129 19.88 7.09 -8.13
C PHE A 129 18.47 6.49 -8.29
N LEU A 130 18.33 5.35 -8.96
CA LEU A 130 17.05 4.67 -9.13
C LEU A 130 16.64 3.79 -7.94
N LEU A 131 17.59 3.28 -7.16
CA LEU A 131 17.33 2.31 -6.10
C LEU A 131 16.95 2.95 -4.76
N TYR A 132 17.65 4.03 -4.36
CA TYR A 132 17.55 4.55 -3.00
C TYR A 132 16.49 5.64 -2.83
N ASN A 133 15.73 5.95 -3.87
CA ASN A 133 14.71 7.02 -3.89
C ASN A 133 15.25 8.38 -3.39
N GLN A 134 16.56 8.60 -3.53
CA GLN A 134 17.29 9.79 -3.08
C GLN A 134 18.13 10.33 -4.22
N ILE A 135 18.27 11.65 -4.29
CA ILE A 135 19.16 12.29 -5.26
C ILE A 135 20.58 12.19 -4.72
N SER A 136 21.46 11.44 -5.37
CA SER A 136 22.85 11.32 -4.95
C SER A 136 23.71 12.49 -5.47
N SER A 137 24.79 12.79 -4.74
CA SER A 137 25.72 13.89 -5.02
C SER A 137 26.15 14.03 -6.49
N PRO A 138 26.46 12.95 -7.24
CA PRO A 138 26.81 13.05 -8.66
C PRO A 138 25.75 13.76 -9.53
N PHE A 139 24.49 13.77 -9.10
CA PHE A 139 23.36 14.33 -9.84
C PHE A 139 22.87 15.68 -9.31
N TYR A 140 23.52 16.28 -8.31
CA TYR A 140 23.14 17.62 -7.83
C TYR A 140 23.20 18.66 -8.96
N GLY A 141 24.20 18.57 -9.85
CA GLY A 141 24.30 19.44 -11.03
C GLY A 141 23.13 19.32 -12.02
N LEU A 142 22.23 18.35 -11.86
CA LEU A 142 21.03 18.19 -12.68
C LEU A 142 19.80 18.92 -12.12
N ILE A 143 19.88 19.41 -10.89
CA ILE A 143 18.78 20.10 -10.20
C ILE A 143 18.77 21.56 -10.64
N GLY A 144 17.66 21.98 -11.25
CA GLY A 144 17.44 23.39 -11.60
C GLY A 144 17.23 24.24 -10.34
N LYS A 145 17.72 25.48 -10.34
CA LYS A 145 17.51 26.42 -9.22
C LYS A 145 16.03 26.71 -8.99
N GLU A 146 15.19 26.54 -10.00
CA GLU A 146 13.74 26.71 -9.93
C GLU A 146 13.01 25.57 -9.20
N TRP A 147 13.74 24.60 -8.62
CA TRP A 147 13.14 23.44 -7.96
C TRP A 147 13.01 23.62 -6.45
N PHE A 148 13.76 24.55 -5.86
CA PHE A 148 13.81 24.84 -4.44
C PHE A 148 13.71 26.35 -4.21
N ASP A 149 13.34 26.74 -3.00
CA ASP A 149 13.15 28.15 -2.63
C ASP A 149 14.48 28.93 -2.68
N GLU A 150 14.44 30.23 -2.95
CA GLU A 150 15.64 31.07 -3.07
C GLU A 150 16.52 31.09 -1.81
N ASP A 151 15.92 30.81 -0.65
CA ASP A 151 16.57 30.75 0.66
C ASP A 151 17.12 29.35 1.02
N SER A 152 16.81 28.32 0.23
CA SER A 152 17.29 26.94 0.42
C SER A 152 18.51 26.69 -0.44
N ASP A 153 19.51 25.97 0.08
CA ASP A 153 20.58 25.45 -0.76
C ASP A 153 20.20 24.09 -1.37
N ILE A 154 21.04 23.61 -2.29
CA ILE A 154 20.81 22.33 -2.96
C ILE A 154 20.94 21.13 -2.01
N GLY A 155 21.73 21.26 -0.94
CA GLY A 155 21.92 20.25 0.09
C GLY A 155 20.66 20.07 0.93
N ASP A 156 20.09 21.17 1.40
CA ASP A 156 18.83 21.20 2.16
C ASP A 156 17.67 20.60 1.33
N PHE A 157 17.63 20.91 0.03
CA PHE A 157 16.65 20.35 -0.89
C PHE A 157 16.79 18.83 -1.02
N VAL A 158 17.99 18.31 -1.31
CA VAL A 158 18.19 16.87 -1.54
C VAL A 158 18.07 16.04 -0.27
N ASP A 159 18.36 16.62 0.90
CA ASP A 159 18.23 15.95 2.19
C ASP A 159 16.75 15.74 2.57
N THR A 160 15.88 16.66 2.16
CA THR A 160 14.44 16.61 2.45
C THR A 160 13.60 16.08 1.29
N ALA A 161 14.20 15.88 0.11
CA ALA A 161 13.52 15.40 -1.08
C ALA A 161 13.61 13.88 -1.26
N VAL A 162 12.53 13.32 -1.78
CA VAL A 162 12.44 11.91 -2.18
C VAL A 162 12.03 11.84 -3.63
N MET A 163 12.64 10.91 -4.36
CA MET A 163 12.38 10.71 -5.77
C MET A 163 11.83 9.32 -6.06
N PHE A 164 10.77 9.27 -6.86
CA PHE A 164 10.20 8.04 -7.40
C PHE A 164 10.36 8.02 -8.93
N PRO A 165 11.30 7.21 -9.47
CA PRO A 165 11.49 7.08 -10.91
C PRO A 165 10.24 6.53 -11.59
N GLN A 166 9.77 7.20 -12.65
CA GLN A 166 8.56 6.79 -13.38
C GLN A 166 8.90 6.14 -14.71
N ARG A 167 9.80 6.77 -15.47
CA ARG A 167 10.22 6.27 -16.78
C ARG A 167 11.55 6.85 -17.22
N CYS A 168 12.22 6.13 -18.12
CA CYS A 168 13.39 6.60 -18.83
C CYS A 168 13.05 7.00 -20.27
N GLU A 169 13.65 8.11 -20.71
CA GLU A 169 13.59 8.62 -22.09
C GLU A 169 14.93 8.36 -22.78
N SER A 170 15.13 7.12 -23.26
CA SER A 170 16.38 6.63 -23.87
C SER A 170 17.01 7.60 -24.86
N ALA A 171 16.24 8.07 -25.86
CA ALA A 171 16.75 8.96 -26.91
C ALA A 171 17.40 10.26 -26.39
N SER A 172 17.03 10.69 -25.18
CA SER A 172 17.48 11.95 -24.59
C SER A 172 18.30 11.76 -23.31
N MET A 173 18.61 10.51 -22.95
CA MET A 173 19.25 10.10 -21.69
C MET A 173 18.65 10.83 -20.49
N ALA A 174 17.33 10.74 -20.31
CA ALA A 174 16.65 11.42 -19.22
C ALA A 174 15.80 10.48 -18.38
N VAL A 175 15.77 10.73 -17.07
CA VAL A 175 14.87 10.04 -16.14
C VAL A 175 13.76 11.01 -15.77
N VAL A 176 12.51 10.60 -15.97
CA VAL A 176 11.34 11.31 -15.47
C VAL A 176 10.95 10.67 -14.15
N ALA A 177 10.84 11.49 -13.11
CA ALA A 177 10.55 11.02 -11.76
C ALA A 177 9.64 12.00 -11.02
N THR A 178 8.83 11.49 -10.11
CA THR A 178 8.10 12.33 -9.16
C THR A 178 9.02 12.67 -8.01
N VAL A 179 9.24 13.97 -7.78
CA VAL A 179 10.06 14.48 -6.68
C VAL A 179 9.15 15.12 -5.66
N CYS A 180 9.13 14.55 -4.46
CA CYS A 180 8.42 15.06 -3.30
C CYS A 180 9.41 15.80 -2.40
N THR A 181 9.03 16.99 -1.95
CA THR A 181 9.86 17.86 -1.11
C THR A 181 9.26 17.98 0.29
N ASP A 182 10.12 18.30 1.27
CA ASP A 182 9.70 18.54 2.66
C ASP A 182 8.94 17.32 3.23
N ILE A 183 9.53 16.13 3.06
CA ILE A 183 8.94 14.89 3.60
C ILE A 183 8.97 14.85 5.12
N GLU A 184 9.84 15.65 5.76
CA GLU A 184 10.01 15.64 7.20
C GLU A 184 8.80 16.21 7.93
N SER A 185 8.06 17.13 7.28
CA SER A 185 6.79 17.63 7.78
C SER A 185 5.61 16.70 7.48
N ALA A 186 5.81 15.62 6.72
CA ALA A 186 4.76 14.68 6.39
C ALA A 186 4.30 13.90 7.62
N GLN A 187 3.02 13.53 7.64
CA GLN A 187 2.46 12.77 8.74
C GLN A 187 3.06 11.36 8.75
N GLU A 188 3.82 11.02 9.79
CA GLU A 188 4.47 9.71 9.94
C GLU A 188 3.66 8.78 10.86
N GLY A 189 3.58 7.51 10.51
CA GLY A 189 2.83 6.52 11.27
C GLY A 189 3.13 5.07 10.90
N ASP A 190 2.36 4.18 11.50
CA ASP A 190 2.34 2.77 11.15
C ASP A 190 1.27 2.53 10.08
N LEU A 191 1.64 1.90 8.97
CA LEU A 191 0.72 1.52 7.90
C LEU A 191 0.13 0.15 8.20
N TYR A 192 -1.19 0.07 8.27
CA TYR A 192 -1.93 -1.17 8.49
C TYR A 192 -2.80 -1.49 7.28
N ALA A 193 -2.82 -2.77 6.88
CA ALA A 193 -3.91 -3.33 6.09
C ALA A 193 -4.99 -3.81 7.06
N ILE A 194 -6.25 -3.45 6.81
CA ILE A 194 -7.36 -3.74 7.72
C ILE A 194 -8.56 -4.31 6.96
N VAL A 195 -9.39 -5.06 7.68
CA VAL A 195 -10.68 -5.54 7.20
C VAL A 195 -11.64 -5.72 8.36
N HIS A 196 -12.92 -5.47 8.16
CA HIS A 196 -13.94 -5.79 9.17
C HIS A 196 -14.30 -7.28 9.12
N ALA A 197 -14.28 -7.96 10.26
CA ALA A 197 -14.55 -9.39 10.37
C ALA A 197 -15.95 -9.79 9.91
N GLY A 198 -16.91 -8.87 10.09
CA GLY A 198 -18.33 -9.14 9.86
C GLY A 198 -18.92 -10.06 10.91
N GLN A 199 -20.18 -10.44 10.71
CA GLN A 199 -20.92 -11.32 11.58
C GLN A 199 -21.90 -12.16 10.74
N LEU A 200 -21.88 -13.47 10.95
CA LEU A 200 -22.93 -14.35 10.45
C LEU A 200 -24.09 -14.35 11.46
N MET A 201 -25.23 -13.79 11.07
CA MET A 201 -26.42 -13.72 11.90
C MET A 201 -27.23 -15.01 11.74
N GLU A 202 -27.02 -15.97 12.65
CA GLU A 202 -27.57 -17.33 12.52
C GLU A 202 -29.10 -17.37 12.35
N LYS A 203 -29.84 -16.53 13.07
CA LYS A 203 -31.32 -16.52 13.02
C LYS A 203 -31.84 -16.10 11.66
N SER A 204 -31.32 -15.00 11.12
CA SER A 204 -31.73 -14.44 9.83
C SER A 204 -30.95 -15.03 8.66
N LYS A 205 -29.93 -15.87 8.90
CA LYS A 205 -29.04 -16.43 7.86
C LYS A 205 -28.51 -15.36 6.90
N VAL A 206 -28.01 -14.26 7.47
CA VAL A 206 -27.44 -13.12 6.75
C VAL A 206 -26.02 -12.88 7.25
N PHE A 207 -25.07 -12.61 6.36
CA PHE A 207 -23.76 -12.10 6.73
C PHE A 207 -23.76 -10.58 6.63
N VAL A 208 -23.32 -9.89 7.69
CA VAL A 208 -23.23 -8.42 7.74
C VAL A 208 -21.81 -7.97 8.05
N LEU A 209 -21.36 -6.89 7.40
CA LEU A 209 -20.07 -6.27 7.67
C LEU A 209 -20.14 -4.75 7.53
N TYR A 210 -19.20 -4.05 8.18
CA TYR A 210 -18.90 -2.67 7.82
C TYR A 210 -17.96 -2.64 6.62
N ASP A 211 -18.23 -1.76 5.67
CA ASP A 211 -17.27 -1.37 4.65
C ASP A 211 -16.29 -0.37 5.24
N VAL A 212 -15.03 -0.77 5.27
CA VAL A 212 -13.91 -0.06 5.89
C VAL A 212 -12.80 0.11 4.85
N PRO A 213 -12.00 1.18 4.92
CA PRO A 213 -10.85 1.34 4.03
C PRO A 213 -9.90 0.15 4.18
N GLU A 214 -9.26 -0.25 3.08
CA GLU A 214 -8.35 -1.41 3.09
C GLU A 214 -7.03 -1.11 3.79
N TYR A 215 -6.59 0.15 3.75
CA TYR A 215 -5.34 0.60 4.34
C TYR A 215 -5.54 1.89 5.14
N VAL A 216 -4.90 1.93 6.31
CA VAL A 216 -4.91 3.10 7.19
C VAL A 216 -3.51 3.41 7.70
N LEU A 217 -3.17 4.69 7.72
CA LEU A 217 -2.02 5.22 8.43
C LEU A 217 -2.41 5.56 9.86
N VAL A 218 -1.76 4.91 10.82
CA VAL A 218 -1.99 5.12 12.24
C VAL A 218 -0.92 6.07 12.80
N THR A 219 -1.36 7.22 13.30
CA THR A 219 -0.50 8.24 13.92
C THR A 219 -1.02 8.52 15.33
N GLY A 220 -0.36 7.94 16.34
CA GLY A 220 -0.84 7.95 17.72
C GLY A 220 -2.22 7.28 17.82
N ASP A 221 -3.22 8.04 18.23
CA ASP A 221 -4.60 7.56 18.41
C ASP A 221 -5.51 7.81 17.19
N SER A 222 -4.94 8.29 16.07
CA SER A 222 -5.68 8.57 14.83
C SER A 222 -5.38 7.54 13.76
N ALA A 223 -6.41 7.15 12.98
CA ALA A 223 -6.28 6.30 11.81
C ALA A 223 -6.80 7.06 10.58
N VAL A 224 -5.91 7.31 9.61
CA VAL A 224 -6.22 8.04 8.38
C VAL A 224 -6.25 7.06 7.21
N PRO A 225 -7.36 6.95 6.45
CA PRO A 225 -7.39 6.14 5.24
C PRO A 225 -6.32 6.58 4.24
N VAL A 226 -5.66 5.61 3.60
CA VAL A 226 -4.64 5.89 2.56
C VAL A 226 -4.93 5.06 1.31
N GLU A 227 -4.61 5.63 0.16
CA GLU A 227 -4.66 4.90 -1.10
C GLU A 227 -3.34 4.14 -1.29
N PHE A 228 -3.37 2.80 -1.17
CA PHE A 228 -2.14 2.01 -1.19
C PHE A 228 -1.46 2.01 -2.55
N GLU A 229 -2.23 2.17 -3.64
CA GLU A 229 -1.68 2.34 -4.99
C GLU A 229 -0.85 3.62 -5.14
N SER A 230 -1.05 4.60 -4.24
CA SER A 230 -0.25 5.83 -4.18
C SER A 230 0.99 5.71 -3.29
N CYS A 231 1.22 4.56 -2.65
CA CYS A 231 2.30 4.36 -1.71
C CYS A 231 3.53 3.74 -2.40
N GLU A 232 4.66 4.43 -2.29
CA GLU A 232 5.93 4.00 -2.85
C GLU A 232 6.87 3.50 -1.75
N ALA A 233 7.55 2.38 -1.96
CA ALA A 233 8.45 1.79 -0.97
C ALA A 233 9.85 2.45 -1.00
N LEU A 234 10.29 3.02 0.13
CA LEU A 234 11.60 3.65 0.25
C LEU A 234 12.74 2.67 0.51
N ASN A 235 12.51 1.64 1.33
CA ASN A 235 13.51 0.65 1.74
C ASN A 235 12.84 -0.67 2.19
N GLY A 236 11.84 -1.12 1.43
CA GLY A 236 11.10 -2.37 1.67
C GLY A 236 10.09 -2.33 2.83
N SER A 237 10.41 -1.70 3.95
CA SER A 237 9.53 -1.61 5.15
C SER A 237 9.07 -0.19 5.49
N SER A 238 9.56 0.80 4.76
CA SER A 238 9.16 2.22 4.86
C SER A 238 8.50 2.64 3.56
N PHE A 239 7.37 3.34 3.65
CA PHE A 239 6.55 3.76 2.53
C PHE A 239 6.33 5.28 2.54
N VAL A 240 6.07 5.85 1.37
CA VAL A 240 5.57 7.22 1.22
C VAL A 240 4.30 7.16 0.41
N CYS A 241 3.18 7.51 1.04
CA CYS A 241 1.87 7.57 0.43
C CYS A 241 1.57 9.00 -0.01
N LEU A 242 1.13 9.14 -1.25
CA LEU A 242 0.92 10.44 -1.89
C LEU A 242 -0.54 10.90 -1.84
N GLU A 243 -1.47 9.99 -1.56
CA GLU A 243 -2.89 10.29 -1.54
C GLU A 243 -3.58 9.72 -0.28
N ARG A 244 -4.46 10.55 0.31
CA ARG A 244 -5.43 10.10 1.31
C ARG A 244 -6.50 9.28 0.62
N GLY A 245 -6.93 8.20 1.28
CA GLY A 245 -8.07 7.42 0.83
C GLY A 245 -9.36 8.25 0.90
N GLY A 246 -10.20 8.16 -0.13
CA GLY A 246 -11.46 8.91 -0.22
C GLY A 246 -12.57 8.44 0.74
N CYS A 247 -12.29 7.44 1.58
CA CYS A 247 -13.26 6.85 2.47
C CYS A 247 -13.56 7.77 3.67
N LYS A 248 -14.85 7.97 3.97
CA LYS A 248 -15.32 8.78 5.11
C LYS A 248 -15.46 7.98 6.40
N CYS A 249 -15.29 6.66 6.34
CA CYS A 249 -15.38 5.77 7.50
C CYS A 249 -14.25 6.07 8.49
N ASP A 250 -14.61 6.43 9.71
CA ASP A 250 -13.67 6.50 10.83
C ASP A 250 -13.63 5.14 11.51
N VAL A 251 -12.56 4.38 11.26
CA VAL A 251 -12.36 3.03 11.79
C VAL A 251 -12.15 2.97 13.31
N SER A 252 -11.86 4.10 13.93
CA SER A 252 -11.69 4.22 15.39
C SER A 252 -13.05 4.23 16.10
N THR A 253 -14.06 4.83 15.47
CA THR A 253 -15.41 4.98 16.03
C THR A 253 -16.47 4.14 15.31
N MET A 254 -16.13 3.60 14.14
CA MET A 254 -17.04 3.02 13.14
C MET A 254 -18.10 4.00 12.62
N GLU A 255 -17.90 5.31 12.82
CA GLU A 255 -18.80 6.33 12.31
C GLU A 255 -18.64 6.50 10.79
N SER A 256 -19.76 6.77 10.11
CA SER A 256 -19.84 6.94 8.66
C SER A 256 -19.39 5.73 7.82
N CYS A 257 -19.11 4.59 8.45
CA CYS A 257 -18.84 3.33 7.77
C CYS A 257 -20.15 2.74 7.26
N GLU A 258 -20.19 2.36 5.99
CA GLU A 258 -21.38 1.75 5.39
C GLU A 258 -21.54 0.31 5.89
N ILE A 259 -22.77 -0.17 6.01
CA ILE A 259 -23.03 -1.56 6.41
C ILE A 259 -23.55 -2.29 5.19
N TYR A 260 -22.99 -3.45 4.87
CA TYR A 260 -23.46 -4.32 3.80
C TYR A 260 -23.89 -5.67 4.34
N ALA A 261 -24.88 -6.26 3.68
CA ALA A 261 -25.44 -7.54 4.03
C ALA A 261 -25.56 -8.45 2.80
N GLU A 262 -25.20 -9.73 2.98
CA GLU A 262 -25.29 -10.76 1.96
C GLU A 262 -26.14 -11.94 2.46
N ASN A 263 -26.84 -12.58 1.52
CA ASN A 263 -27.64 -13.76 1.80
C ASN A 263 -26.73 -14.95 2.14
N ALA A 264 -26.90 -15.51 3.34
CA ALA A 264 -26.17 -16.69 3.79
C ALA A 264 -27.11 -17.88 4.09
N ALA A 265 -28.29 -17.90 3.47
CA ALA A 265 -29.28 -18.97 3.65
C ALA A 265 -28.90 -20.29 2.96
N THR A 266 -28.06 -20.22 1.92
CA THR A 266 -27.49 -21.34 1.16
C THR A 266 -25.96 -21.35 1.30
N ASP A 267 -25.26 -22.21 0.57
CA ASP A 267 -23.79 -22.28 0.51
C ASP A 267 -23.16 -20.88 0.37
N PHE A 268 -22.61 -20.38 1.47
CA PHE A 268 -22.09 -19.02 1.60
C PHE A 268 -20.61 -19.04 1.91
N THR A 269 -19.86 -18.22 1.19
CA THR A 269 -18.43 -18.03 1.40
C THR A 269 -18.07 -16.61 1.00
N PHE A 270 -17.54 -15.87 1.95
CA PHE A 270 -16.95 -14.55 1.77
C PHE A 270 -15.47 -14.65 2.12
N ILE A 271 -14.60 -14.17 1.23
CA ILE A 271 -13.15 -14.20 1.39
C ILE A 271 -12.60 -12.82 1.09
N ARG A 272 -11.91 -12.22 2.05
CA ARG A 272 -11.25 -10.93 1.86
C ARG A 272 -9.81 -10.98 2.35
N ARG A 273 -8.88 -10.47 1.55
CA ARG A 273 -7.46 -10.38 1.92
C ARG A 273 -7.19 -9.09 2.66
N TYR A 274 -6.23 -9.13 3.58
CA TYR A 274 -5.66 -7.96 4.25
C TYR A 274 -4.18 -8.26 4.50
N GLY A 275 -3.29 -7.52 3.84
CA GLY A 275 -1.86 -7.84 3.83
C GLY A 275 -1.59 -9.28 3.33
N THR A 276 -0.88 -10.06 4.13
CA THR A 276 -0.62 -11.50 3.93
C THR A 276 -1.71 -12.39 4.54
N GLY A 277 -2.61 -11.83 5.35
CA GLY A 277 -3.75 -12.51 5.94
C GLY A 277 -4.96 -12.63 5.01
N THR A 278 -5.82 -13.61 5.31
CA THR A 278 -7.12 -13.79 4.65
C THR A 278 -8.20 -13.96 5.72
N LEU A 279 -9.24 -13.15 5.65
CA LEU A 279 -10.46 -13.30 6.41
C LEU A 279 -11.43 -14.18 5.61
N VAL A 280 -12.03 -15.16 6.29
CA VAL A 280 -13.03 -16.05 5.71
C VAL A 280 -14.28 -16.01 6.57
N ALA A 281 -15.44 -15.81 5.95
CA ALA A 281 -16.75 -16.03 6.55
C ALA A 281 -17.53 -17.05 5.74
N THR A 282 -18.08 -18.08 6.39
CA THR A 282 -18.74 -19.19 5.71
C THR A 282 -19.75 -19.89 6.60
N ASN A 283 -20.74 -20.53 5.99
CA ASN A 283 -21.62 -21.50 6.65
C ASN A 283 -21.30 -22.96 6.26
N LEU A 284 -20.24 -23.18 5.48
CA LEU A 284 -19.77 -24.50 5.06
C LEU A 284 -18.76 -25.07 6.05
N PRO A 285 -18.67 -26.40 6.19
CA PRO A 285 -17.66 -27.04 7.05
C PRO A 285 -16.24 -26.90 6.48
N GLU A 286 -16.10 -26.72 5.17
CA GLU A 286 -14.82 -26.56 4.46
C GLU A 286 -14.94 -25.54 3.34
N VAL A 287 -13.86 -24.80 3.09
CA VAL A 287 -13.80 -23.74 2.07
C VAL A 287 -12.55 -23.91 1.22
N LYS A 288 -12.67 -23.64 -0.08
CA LYS A 288 -11.54 -23.62 -0.99
C LYS A 288 -10.91 -22.22 -1.04
N ILE A 289 -9.68 -22.09 -0.54
CA ILE A 289 -8.88 -20.87 -0.59
C ILE A 289 -7.75 -21.07 -1.60
N GLY A 290 -7.91 -20.50 -2.80
CA GLY A 290 -7.02 -20.79 -3.92
C GLY A 290 -7.08 -22.27 -4.32
N ASN A 291 -5.97 -22.99 -4.16
CA ASN A 291 -5.88 -24.43 -4.47
C ASN A 291 -5.96 -25.33 -3.24
N ILE A 292 -6.17 -24.76 -2.04
CA ILE A 292 -6.15 -25.48 -0.77
C ILE A 292 -7.58 -25.54 -0.21
N THR A 293 -7.99 -26.73 0.25
CA THR A 293 -9.21 -26.89 1.04
C THR A 293 -8.89 -26.70 2.51
N VAL A 294 -9.64 -25.85 3.20
CA VAL A 294 -9.42 -25.45 4.59
C VAL A 294 -10.69 -25.73 5.38
N ALA A 295 -10.58 -26.44 6.50
CA ALA A 295 -11.70 -26.66 7.41
C ALA A 295 -12.08 -25.36 8.13
N ALA A 296 -13.38 -25.08 8.20
CA ALA A 296 -13.91 -23.94 8.91
C ALA A 296 -13.85 -24.19 10.42
N VAL A 297 -13.03 -23.41 11.13
CA VAL A 297 -12.87 -23.51 12.60
C VAL A 297 -13.92 -22.71 13.37
N SER A 298 -14.63 -21.81 12.68
CA SER A 298 -15.74 -20.99 13.15
C SER A 298 -16.45 -20.35 11.95
N PRO A 299 -17.65 -19.76 12.12
CA PRO A 299 -18.35 -19.07 11.02
C PRO A 299 -17.54 -17.93 10.39
N VAL A 300 -16.68 -17.28 11.18
CA VAL A 300 -15.70 -16.29 10.73
C VAL A 300 -14.34 -16.64 11.30
N PHE A 301 -13.32 -16.78 10.46
CA PHE A 301 -11.96 -17.14 10.86
C PHE A 301 -10.89 -16.46 10.00
N LYS A 302 -9.69 -16.33 10.57
CA LYS A 302 -8.48 -15.93 9.87
C LYS A 302 -7.81 -17.16 9.28
N TYR A 303 -7.26 -16.99 8.09
CA TYR A 303 -6.37 -17.93 7.42
C TYR A 303 -5.08 -17.20 7.06
N ARG A 304 -3.94 -17.76 7.47
CA ARG A 304 -2.61 -17.24 7.14
C ARG A 304 -1.77 -18.33 6.50
N LEU A 305 -1.13 -17.99 5.38
CA LEU A 305 -0.12 -18.80 4.72
C LEU A 305 1.25 -18.16 4.97
N SER A 306 2.16 -18.88 5.61
CA SER A 306 3.53 -18.42 5.87
C SER A 306 4.52 -19.32 5.15
N TYR A 307 5.65 -18.75 4.73
CA TYR A 307 6.73 -19.48 4.08
C TYR A 307 8.00 -19.37 4.92
N ASN A 308 8.62 -20.50 5.22
CA ASN A 308 9.85 -20.59 5.99
C ASN A 308 10.91 -21.34 5.17
N ILE A 309 12.16 -20.91 5.24
CA ILE A 309 13.28 -21.64 4.67
C ILE A 309 13.82 -22.55 5.77
N GLU A 310 13.61 -23.85 5.62
CA GLU A 310 14.17 -24.87 6.51
C GLU A 310 15.30 -25.61 5.79
N LYS A 311 16.20 -26.23 6.55
CA LYS A 311 17.21 -27.13 5.97
C LYS A 311 16.62 -28.53 5.92
N ASP A 312 16.74 -29.20 4.79
CA ASP A 312 16.41 -30.63 4.69
C ASP A 312 17.42 -31.50 5.47
N GLU A 313 17.21 -32.81 5.47
CA GLU A 313 18.09 -33.78 6.14
C GLU A 313 19.54 -33.74 5.61
N ASP A 314 19.73 -33.23 4.39
CA ASP A 314 21.04 -33.06 3.73
C ASP A 314 21.63 -31.64 3.93
N GLY A 315 20.97 -30.78 4.72
CA GLY A 315 21.41 -29.42 5.03
C GLY A 315 21.15 -28.38 3.95
N ARG A 316 20.40 -28.70 2.90
CA ARG A 316 20.06 -27.78 1.79
C ARG A 316 18.83 -26.94 2.13
N PRO A 317 18.81 -25.65 1.78
CA PRO A 317 17.65 -24.80 2.02
C PRO A 317 16.46 -25.26 1.16
N GLN A 318 15.33 -25.55 1.79
CA GLN A 318 14.05 -25.86 1.19
C GLN A 318 12.99 -24.89 1.69
N LEU A 319 12.17 -24.37 0.77
CA LEU A 319 11.01 -23.55 1.12
C LEU A 319 9.89 -24.48 1.62
N ARG A 320 9.53 -24.35 2.90
CA ARG A 320 8.32 -24.94 3.47
C ARG A 320 7.25 -23.88 3.66
N TYR A 321 6.00 -24.29 3.58
CA TYR A 321 4.88 -23.43 3.92
C TYR A 321 4.15 -24.01 5.14
N SER A 322 3.64 -23.12 5.98
CA SER A 322 2.76 -23.44 7.09
C SER A 322 1.47 -22.66 6.94
N THR A 323 0.36 -23.30 7.30
CA THR A 323 -0.96 -22.69 7.32
C THR A 323 -1.47 -22.60 8.74
N GLU A 324 -2.05 -21.46 9.09
CA GLU A 324 -2.64 -21.21 10.39
C GLU A 324 -4.09 -20.77 10.19
N THR A 325 -5.00 -21.38 10.95
CA THR A 325 -6.39 -20.94 11.04
C THR A 325 -6.72 -20.54 12.47
N THR A 326 -7.35 -19.38 12.63
CA THR A 326 -7.68 -18.85 13.96
C THR A 326 -9.11 -18.33 13.95
N PRO A 327 -9.99 -18.78 14.87
CA PRO A 327 -11.31 -18.20 15.01
C PRO A 327 -11.26 -16.70 15.26
N VAL A 328 -12.17 -15.94 14.65
CA VAL A 328 -12.35 -14.53 14.98
C VAL A 328 -13.45 -14.41 16.03
N ILE A 329 -13.10 -13.79 17.16
CA ILE A 329 -14.05 -13.49 18.23
C ILE A 329 -14.31 -11.98 18.17
N THR A 330 -15.45 -11.57 17.63
CA THR A 330 -15.86 -10.16 17.60
C THR A 330 -16.57 -9.78 18.91
N GLN A 331 -16.13 -8.70 19.55
CA GLN A 331 -16.82 -8.13 20.71
C GLN A 331 -18.02 -7.26 20.29
N ALA A 332 -17.93 -6.61 19.13
CA ALA A 332 -19.02 -5.84 18.54
C ALA A 332 -20.02 -6.77 17.83
N SER A 333 -21.30 -6.62 18.17
CA SER A 333 -22.40 -7.27 17.48
C SER A 333 -23.25 -6.25 16.72
N PHE A 334 -23.75 -6.65 15.56
CA PHE A 334 -24.73 -5.87 14.83
C PHE A 334 -26.11 -5.95 15.51
N PRO A 335 -26.91 -4.87 15.45
CA PRO A 335 -28.32 -4.94 15.79
C PRO A 335 -29.06 -5.96 14.91
N GLU A 336 -30.21 -6.48 15.38
CA GLU A 336 -31.06 -7.36 14.58
C GLU A 336 -31.58 -6.65 13.31
N LEU A 337 -31.81 -7.43 12.23
CA LEU A 337 -32.41 -6.91 11.01
C LEU A 337 -33.90 -6.66 11.21
N SER A 338 -34.41 -5.60 10.59
CA SER A 338 -35.85 -5.47 10.35
C SER A 338 -36.31 -6.54 9.36
N HIS A 339 -37.58 -6.95 9.48
CA HIS A 339 -38.14 -7.99 8.60
C HIS A 339 -38.04 -7.63 7.10
N ASN A 340 -38.19 -6.34 6.75
CA ASN A 340 -37.99 -5.88 5.38
C ASN A 340 -36.55 -6.04 4.91
N ALA A 341 -35.58 -5.68 5.75
CA ALA A 341 -34.17 -5.82 5.39
C ALA A 341 -33.80 -7.29 5.18
N GLU A 342 -34.29 -8.19 6.05
CA GLU A 342 -34.08 -9.63 5.90
C GLU A 342 -34.68 -10.17 4.59
N GLU A 343 -35.93 -9.82 4.27
CA GLU A 343 -36.58 -10.23 3.03
C GLU A 343 -35.85 -9.69 1.78
N SER A 344 -35.43 -8.41 1.83
CA SER A 344 -34.65 -7.78 0.77
C SER A 344 -33.33 -8.51 0.55
N VAL A 345 -32.57 -8.80 1.63
CA VAL A 345 -31.27 -9.48 1.53
C VAL A 345 -31.43 -10.89 0.95
N HIS A 346 -32.44 -11.64 1.36
CA HIS A 346 -32.67 -12.98 0.83
C HIS A 346 -33.06 -13.01 -0.65
N LYS A 347 -33.68 -11.95 -1.16
CA LYS A 347 -34.08 -11.83 -2.57
C LYS A 347 -32.97 -11.28 -3.45
N ALA A 348 -31.98 -10.61 -2.87
CA ALA A 348 -30.90 -10.01 -3.63
C ALA A 348 -29.86 -11.03 -4.09
N THR A 349 -29.27 -10.74 -5.25
CA THR A 349 -28.13 -11.47 -5.82
C THR A 349 -26.80 -10.83 -5.43
N GLU A 350 -26.82 -9.61 -4.90
CA GLU A 350 -25.66 -8.81 -4.53
C GLU A 350 -25.83 -8.27 -3.11
N ALA A 351 -24.75 -7.76 -2.52
CA ALA A 351 -24.76 -7.18 -1.19
C ALA A 351 -25.72 -5.97 -1.11
N ILE A 352 -26.55 -5.92 -0.08
CA ILE A 352 -27.46 -4.81 0.18
C ILE A 352 -26.86 -3.89 1.23
N ARG A 353 -26.87 -2.58 0.94
CA ARG A 353 -26.54 -1.56 1.93
C ARG A 353 -27.63 -1.45 2.99
N LEU A 354 -27.23 -1.53 4.25
CA LEU A 354 -28.07 -1.36 5.43
C LEU A 354 -27.76 -0.05 6.15
N TYR A 355 -28.76 0.41 6.90
CA TYR A 355 -28.73 1.62 7.71
C TYR A 355 -29.10 1.27 9.14
N ARG A 356 -28.36 1.83 10.10
CA ARG A 356 -28.73 1.76 11.51
C ARG A 356 -29.90 2.70 11.77
N VAL A 357 -31.01 2.14 12.23
CA VAL A 357 -32.22 2.90 12.58
C VAL A 357 -32.63 2.58 14.01
N HIS A 358 -33.34 3.51 14.66
CA HIS A 358 -33.90 3.29 15.99
C HIS A 358 -35.41 3.20 15.91
N ARG A 359 -35.98 2.14 16.46
CA ARG A 359 -37.43 1.93 16.55
C ARG A 359 -37.80 1.71 18.00
N LYS A 360 -38.62 2.62 18.55
CA LYS A 360 -39.02 2.61 19.98
C LYS A 360 -37.82 2.52 20.95
N GLY A 361 -36.68 3.13 20.58
CA GLY A 361 -35.44 3.10 21.36
C GLY A 361 -34.57 1.86 21.16
N ILE A 362 -35.01 0.88 20.36
CA ILE A 362 -34.24 -0.33 20.03
C ILE A 362 -33.52 -0.10 18.69
N ALA A 363 -32.21 -0.33 18.67
CA ALA A 363 -31.42 -0.26 17.44
C ALA A 363 -31.72 -1.48 16.55
N MET A 364 -31.82 -1.28 15.24
CA MET A 364 -32.00 -2.33 14.23
C MET A 364 -31.37 -1.92 12.90
N LEU A 365 -31.20 -2.88 12.00
CA LEU A 365 -30.74 -2.65 10.62
C LEU A 365 -31.90 -2.63 9.63
N SER A 366 -31.93 -1.63 8.75
CA SER A 366 -32.94 -1.46 7.70
C SER A 366 -32.27 -1.28 6.33
N ASP A 367 -32.92 -1.71 5.27
CA ASP A 367 -32.54 -1.46 3.87
C ASP A 367 -32.94 -0.04 3.39
N ARG A 368 -33.57 0.76 4.26
CA ARG A 368 -33.98 2.13 3.99
C ARG A 368 -33.35 3.12 4.96
N PRO A 369 -32.91 4.30 4.48
CA PRO A 369 -32.46 5.36 5.37
C PRO A 369 -33.66 6.02 6.08
N GLY A 370 -33.50 6.40 7.36
CA GLY A 370 -34.47 7.21 8.11
C GLY A 370 -35.09 6.51 9.33
N LYS A 371 -36.13 7.10 9.93
CA LYS A 371 -36.91 6.44 10.99
C LYS A 371 -37.76 5.33 10.38
N ALA A 372 -37.76 4.14 10.99
CA ALA A 372 -38.62 3.02 10.61
C ALA A 372 -40.06 3.51 10.37
N SER A 373 -40.67 3.12 9.26
CA SER A 373 -41.96 3.69 8.86
C SER A 373 -43.06 3.21 9.81
N MET A 374 -44.07 4.07 10.08
CA MET A 374 -45.22 3.69 10.92
C MET A 374 -45.95 2.42 10.44
N TRP A 375 -45.84 2.09 9.15
CA TRP A 375 -46.43 0.88 8.57
C TRP A 375 -45.67 -0.40 8.95
N GLU A 376 -44.35 -0.31 9.12
CA GLU A 376 -43.54 -1.42 9.66
C GLU A 376 -43.87 -1.67 11.14
N ASP A 377 -44.21 -0.60 11.87
CA ASP A 377 -44.71 -0.66 13.25
C ASP A 377 -45.99 -1.48 13.41
N VAL A 378 -46.92 -1.34 12.46
CA VAL A 378 -48.18 -2.08 12.45
C VAL A 378 -47.97 -3.54 12.05
N ARG A 379 -47.16 -3.81 11.02
CA ARG A 379 -46.98 -5.18 10.50
C ARG A 379 -46.33 -6.12 11.51
N ASP A 380 -45.25 -5.68 12.18
CA ASP A 380 -44.54 -6.56 13.10
C ASP A 380 -45.30 -6.79 14.42
N PHE A 381 -46.19 -5.86 14.81
CA PHE A 381 -47.12 -6.08 15.93
C PHE A 381 -48.02 -7.29 15.67
N PHE A 382 -48.50 -7.45 14.44
CA PHE A 382 -49.30 -8.62 14.06
C PHE A 382 -48.47 -9.89 13.91
N LEU A 383 -47.19 -9.80 13.52
CA LEU A 383 -46.29 -10.95 13.46
C LEU A 383 -45.85 -11.46 14.84
N HIS A 384 -45.79 -10.61 15.87
CA HIS A 384 -45.51 -11.02 17.26
C HIS A 384 -46.74 -11.55 18.01
N LEU A 385 -47.93 -11.46 17.42
CA LEU A 385 -49.20 -11.97 17.98
C LEU A 385 -49.59 -13.36 17.44
N MET A 386 -48.86 -13.88 16.45
CA MET A 386 -48.91 -15.28 16.00
C MET A 386 -47.69 -16.03 16.53
#